data_AF-M5PD00-F1
#
_entry.id   AF-M5PD00-F1
#
_cell.length_a   1.000
_cell.length_b   1.000
_cell.length_c   1.000
_cell.angle_alpha   90.00
_cell.angle_beta   90.00
_cell.angle_gamma   90.00
#
_symmetry.space_group_name_H-M   'P 1'
#
loop_
_entity.id
_entity.type
_entity.pdbx_description
1 polymer ?
#
loop_
_entity_poly.entity_id
_entity_poly.type
_entity_poly.pdbx_seq_one_letter_code
_entity_poly.pdbx_strand_id
1 'polypeptide(L)'
;MKINQYGTQSVSPYHKSFEKQTLPTQTAAQQDKVEISAKAKELQKGPDLMKERHEKIARLKAAVENGTYQIDRAGIAEKMVNFYKQQ
;
A
#
# COMPACT_ATOMS: atom_id res chain seq x y z
N MET A 1 -13.39 -10.07 -75.12
CA MET A 1 -13.86 -10.34 -73.74
C MET A 1 -12.65 -10.27 -72.81
N LYS A 2 -12.72 -9.51 -71.70
CA LYS A 2 -11.63 -9.39 -70.71
C LYS A 2 -11.85 -10.44 -69.61
N ILE A 3 -10.86 -11.30 -69.38
CA ILE A 3 -10.89 -12.34 -68.35
C ILE A 3 -10.04 -11.85 -67.18
N ASN A 4 -10.65 -11.66 -66.01
CA ASN A 4 -9.94 -11.29 -64.80
C ASN A 4 -9.51 -12.58 -64.07
N GLN A 5 -8.20 -12.76 -63.89
CA GLN A 5 -7.65 -13.88 -63.13
C GLN A 5 -7.77 -13.55 -61.63
N TYR A 6 -8.71 -14.18 -60.94
CA TYR A 6 -8.77 -14.10 -59.48
C TYR A 6 -7.60 -14.91 -58.90
N GLY A 7 -6.71 -14.24 -58.18
CA GLY A 7 -5.48 -14.81 -57.62
C GLY A 7 -5.77 -16.01 -56.70
N THR A 8 -4.97 -17.07 -56.83
CA THR A 8 -5.01 -18.21 -55.93
C THR A 8 -4.56 -17.76 -54.54
N GLN A 9 -5.50 -17.65 -53.61
CA GLN A 9 -5.16 -17.52 -52.20
C GLN A 9 -4.41 -18.78 -51.78
N SER A 10 -3.15 -18.64 -51.36
CA SER A 10 -2.35 -19.74 -50.81
C SER A 10 -3.01 -20.22 -49.51
N VAL A 11 -3.81 -21.28 -49.60
CA VAL A 11 -4.41 -21.93 -48.43
C VAL A 11 -3.33 -22.83 -47.82
N SER A 12 -2.44 -22.24 -47.04
CA SER A 12 -1.51 -23.00 -46.19
C SER A 12 -1.98 -22.96 -44.74
N PRO A 13 -2.93 -23.84 -44.33
CA PRO A 13 -3.50 -23.84 -42.98
C PRO A 13 -2.47 -24.23 -41.91
N TYR A 14 -1.39 -24.91 -42.30
CA TYR A 14 -0.38 -25.44 -41.38
C TYR A 14 0.58 -24.38 -40.82
N HIS A 15 0.86 -23.30 -41.54
CA HIS A 15 1.75 -22.23 -41.05
C HIS A 15 1.12 -21.44 -39.88
N LYS A 16 -0.21 -21.28 -39.86
CA LYS A 16 -0.92 -20.57 -38.78
C LYS A 16 -0.93 -21.32 -37.44
N SER A 17 -0.73 -22.63 -37.45
CA SER A 17 -0.67 -23.46 -36.23
C SER A 17 0.67 -23.34 -35.51
N PHE A 18 1.75 -23.07 -36.24
CA PHE A 18 3.09 -22.99 -35.66
C PHE A 18 3.32 -21.67 -34.91
N GLU A 19 2.72 -20.56 -35.37
CA GLU A 19 2.78 -19.26 -34.68
C GLU A 19 1.99 -19.23 -33.36
N LYS A 20 0.99 -20.10 -33.18
CA LYS A 20 0.19 -20.13 -31.94
C LYS A 20 0.90 -20.85 -30.78
N GLN A 21 1.89 -21.69 -31.07
CA GLN A 21 2.62 -22.44 -30.05
C GLN A 21 3.80 -21.66 -29.46
N THR A 22 4.20 -20.54 -30.06
CA THR A 22 5.36 -19.73 -29.61
C THR A 22 5.01 -18.44 -28.87
N LEU A 23 3.75 -18.25 -28.47
CA LEU A 23 3.42 -17.26 -27.45
C LEU A 23 3.52 -17.95 -26.08
N PRO A 24 4.62 -17.80 -25.33
CA PRO A 24 4.60 -18.11 -23.91
C PRO A 24 3.50 -17.22 -23.31
N THR A 25 2.42 -17.86 -22.86
CA THR A 25 1.48 -17.21 -21.95
C THR A 25 2.32 -16.75 -20.77
N GLN A 26 2.54 -15.45 -20.66
CA GLN A 26 3.04 -14.83 -19.45
C GLN A 26 1.97 -15.03 -18.38
N THR A 27 1.87 -16.24 -17.83
CA THR A 27 1.33 -16.44 -16.50
C THR A 27 2.38 -15.86 -15.58
N ALA A 28 2.34 -14.54 -15.42
CA ALA A 28 3.00 -13.88 -14.30
C ALA A 28 2.53 -14.65 -13.06
N ALA A 29 3.43 -15.42 -12.47
CA ALA A 29 3.18 -16.09 -11.22
C ALA A 29 2.64 -15.02 -10.27
N GLN A 30 1.42 -15.20 -9.76
CA GLN A 30 0.88 -14.26 -8.79
C GLN A 30 1.83 -14.29 -7.59
N GLN A 31 2.60 -13.22 -7.46
CA GLN A 31 3.41 -13.00 -6.27
C GLN A 31 2.46 -12.58 -5.16
N ASP A 32 2.52 -13.28 -4.03
CA ASP A 32 1.82 -12.87 -2.83
C ASP A 32 2.34 -11.48 -2.43
N LYS A 33 1.49 -10.46 -2.61
CA LYS A 33 1.76 -9.08 -2.21
C LYS A 33 0.97 -8.77 -0.94
N VAL A 34 1.68 -8.39 0.11
CA VAL A 34 1.06 -7.86 1.32
C VAL A 34 0.95 -6.34 1.16
N GLU A 35 -0.25 -5.85 0.91
CA GLU A 35 -0.53 -4.40 0.83
C GLU A 35 -1.17 -3.89 2.13
N ILE A 36 -0.73 -2.71 2.59
CA ILE A 36 -1.40 -2.00 3.69
C ILE A 36 -2.83 -1.68 3.24
N SER A 37 -3.83 -2.08 4.03
CA SER A 37 -5.24 -1.86 3.71
C SER A 37 -5.55 -0.38 3.52
N ALA A 38 -6.53 -0.08 2.65
CA ALA A 38 -6.97 1.30 2.40
C ALA A 38 -7.32 2.04 3.70
N LYS A 39 -8.01 1.35 4.61
CA LYS A 39 -8.36 1.86 5.96
C LYS A 39 -7.14 2.17 6.82
N ALA A 40 -6.10 1.34 6.79
CA ALA A 40 -4.87 1.61 7.53
C ALA A 40 -4.09 2.81 6.96
N LYS A 41 -4.10 2.98 5.63
CA LYS A 41 -3.54 4.17 4.96
C LYS A 41 -4.29 5.44 5.34
N GLU A 42 -5.60 5.38 5.53
CA GLU A 42 -6.41 6.51 6.00
C GLU A 42 -6.08 6.87 7.46
N LEU A 43 -5.99 5.87 8.35
CA LEU A 43 -5.62 6.10 9.76
C LEU A 43 -4.20 6.68 9.93
N GLN A 44 -3.28 6.35 9.02
CA GLN A 44 -1.92 6.90 9.01
C GLN A 44 -1.90 8.40 8.66
N LYS A 45 -2.90 8.90 7.93
CA LYS A 45 -2.96 10.27 7.39
C LYS A 45 -3.66 11.26 8.34
N GLY A 46 -3.33 11.28 9.63
CA GLY A 46 -3.80 12.32 10.53
C GLY A 46 -2.79 13.47 10.69
N PRO A 47 -2.67 14.44 9.74
CA PRO A 47 -1.68 15.51 9.80
C PRO A 47 -1.92 16.51 10.94
N ASP A 48 -3.18 16.79 11.27
CA ASP A 48 -3.51 17.80 12.30
C ASP A 48 -3.06 17.35 13.69
N LEU A 49 -3.24 16.07 13.99
CA LEU A 49 -2.82 15.44 15.24
C LEU A 49 -1.28 15.43 15.38
N MET A 50 -0.56 15.47 14.26
CA MET A 50 0.89 15.58 14.29
C MET A 50 1.33 16.96 14.77
N LYS A 51 0.73 18.07 14.32
CA LYS A 51 1.18 19.41 14.73
C LYS A 51 1.08 19.62 16.25
N GLU A 52 -0.07 19.31 16.83
CA GLU A 52 -0.28 19.40 18.29
C GLU A 52 0.68 18.49 19.06
N ARG A 53 0.97 17.30 18.51
CA ARG A 53 1.95 16.37 19.09
C ARG A 53 3.36 16.95 19.07
N HIS A 54 3.77 17.61 17.98
CA HIS A 54 5.10 18.23 17.89
C HIS A 54 5.26 19.34 18.94
N GLU A 55 4.26 20.22 19.09
CA GLU A 55 4.27 21.29 20.11
C GLU A 55 4.31 20.72 21.53
N LYS A 56 3.56 19.65 21.80
CA LYS A 56 3.60 18.96 23.08
C LYS A 56 4.98 18.37 23.38
N ILE A 57 5.61 17.73 22.39
CA ILE A 57 6.96 17.15 22.54
C ILE A 57 7.98 18.25 22.82
N ALA A 58 7.94 19.38 22.09
CA ALA A 58 8.87 20.48 22.30
C ALA A 58 8.79 21.03 23.73
N ARG A 59 7.57 21.24 24.26
CA ARG A 59 7.36 21.67 25.65
C ARG A 59 7.90 20.68 26.67
N LEU A 60 7.68 19.38 26.46
CA LEU A 60 8.18 18.34 27.34
C LEU A 60 9.71 18.29 27.35
N LYS A 61 10.36 18.39 26.19
CA LYS A 61 11.83 18.43 26.08
C LYS A 61 12.41 19.60 26.87
N ALA A 62 11.87 20.80 26.68
CA ALA A 62 12.32 21.98 27.41
C ALA A 62 12.15 21.83 28.93
N ALA A 63 11.04 21.26 29.41
CA ALA A 63 10.82 21.01 30.84
C ALA A 63 11.79 19.99 31.42
N VAL A 64 12.16 18.96 30.65
CA VAL A 64 13.14 17.95 31.07
C VAL A 64 14.55 18.54 31.13
N GLU A 65 14.95 19.29 30.09
CA GLU A 65 16.26 19.96 30.03
C GLU A 65 16.44 20.97 31.18
N ASN A 66 15.39 21.72 31.51
CA ASN A 66 15.41 22.71 32.59
C ASN A 66 15.21 22.08 33.99
N GLY A 67 15.02 20.76 34.09
CA GLY A 67 14.80 20.06 35.35
C GLY A 67 13.46 20.38 36.04
N THR A 68 12.52 21.03 35.35
CA THR A 68 11.20 21.40 35.89
C THR A 68 10.12 20.37 35.59
N TYR A 69 10.46 19.28 34.89
CA TYR A 69 9.53 18.21 34.59
C TYR A 69 9.09 17.45 35.85
N GLN A 70 7.79 17.50 36.14
CA GLN A 70 7.18 16.83 37.28
C GLN A 70 6.49 15.54 36.82
N ILE A 71 6.83 14.43 37.46
CA ILE A 71 6.21 13.13 37.17
C ILE A 71 4.88 13.02 37.93
N ASP A 72 3.77 13.06 37.20
CA ASP A 72 2.45 12.79 37.74
C ASP A 72 2.19 11.28 37.84
N ARG A 73 2.44 10.73 39.03
CA ARG A 73 2.27 9.29 39.31
C ARG A 73 0.80 8.86 39.26
N ALA A 74 -0.11 9.71 39.71
CA ALA A 74 -1.54 9.40 39.74
C ALA A 74 -2.09 9.33 38.31
N GLY A 75 -1.78 10.32 37.47
CA GLY A 75 -2.18 10.33 36.07
C GLY A 75 -1.56 9.20 35.24
N ILE A 76 -0.36 8.72 35.60
CA ILE A 76 0.22 7.51 34.98
C ILE A 76 -0.62 6.28 35.31
N ALA A 77 -0.91 6.06 36.60
CA ALA A 77 -1.69 4.91 37.05
C ALA A 77 -3.10 4.92 36.44
N GLU A 78 -3.75 6.08 36.41
CA GLU A 78 -5.06 6.26 35.77
C GLU A 78 -5.02 5.89 34.29
N LYS A 79 -4.03 6.38 33.53
CA LYS A 79 -3.88 6.07 32.10
C LYS A 79 -3.63 4.60 31.85
N MET A 80 -2.80 3.95 32.66
CA MET A 80 -2.56 2.51 32.56
C MET A 80 -3.87 1.75 32.77
N VAL A 81 -4.58 2.05 33.86
CA VAL A 81 -5.86 1.42 34.18
C VAL A 81 -6.88 1.63 33.06
N ASN A 82 -7.04 2.86 32.57
CA ASN A 82 -7.99 3.18 31.51
C ASN A 82 -7.66 2.46 30.19
N PHE A 83 -6.39 2.37 29.82
CA PHE A 83 -5.97 1.69 28.59
C PHE A 83 -6.28 0.19 28.63
N TYR A 84 -6.04 -0.48 29.76
CA TYR A 84 -6.25 -1.93 29.88
C TYR A 84 -7.69 -2.32 30.24
N LYS A 85 -8.46 -1.44 30.88
CA LYS A 85 -9.87 -1.71 31.21
C LYS A 85 -10.85 -1.49 30.05
N GLN A 86 -10.45 -0.75 29.02
CA GLN A 86 -11.29 -0.46 27.85
C GLN A 86 -11.15 -1.48 26.71
N GLN A 87 -10.58 -2.66 26.97
CA GLN A 87 -10.58 -3.80 26.03
C GLN A 87 -11.83 -4.66 26.18
#